data_AF-A0A848Y8Q9-F1
#
_entry.id   AF-A0A848Y8Q9-F1
#
_cell.length_a   1.000
_cell.length_b   1.000
_cell.length_c   1.000
_cell.angle_alpha   90.00
_cell.angle_beta   90.00
_cell.angle_gamma   90.00
#
_symmetry.space_group_name_H-M   'P 1'
#
loop_
_entity.id
_entity.type
_entity.pdbx_description
1 polymer ?
#
loop_
_entity_poly.entity_id
_entity_poly.type
_entity_poly.pdbx_seq_one_letter_code
_entity_poly.pdbx_strand_id
1 'polypeptide(L)'
;HNRLLEECPKLLKRLYEPMFYDRQAEHEPGAPKTSWAPFFALRGGEFFSRANVSLVRNGYKVAGQEMDNELAEALEAVERVSRSKDLWYEAPIERGHMQYLNNRHLGHYRSEFQDNPDPALKRHLFRTWHRTSGSRVYDGA
;
A
#
# COMPACT_ATOMS: atom_id res chain seq x y z
N HIS A 1 -2.80 -10.39 6.87
CA HIS A 1 -1.99 -11.59 6.58
C HIS A 1 -2.63 -12.85 7.13
N ASN A 2 -2.73 -13.03 8.45
CA ASN A 2 -3.22 -14.29 9.03
C ASN A 2 -4.62 -14.69 8.55
N ARG A 3 -5.53 -13.74 8.35
CA ARG A 3 -6.83 -14.06 7.77
C ARG A 3 -6.76 -14.64 6.35
N LEU A 4 -5.82 -14.18 5.53
CA LEU A 4 -5.57 -14.78 4.21
C LEU A 4 -4.96 -16.18 4.33
N LEU A 5 -4.14 -16.43 5.35
CA LEU A 5 -3.58 -17.75 5.62
C LEU A 5 -4.69 -18.76 6.01
N GLU A 6 -5.67 -18.30 6.79
CA GLU A 6 -6.81 -19.10 7.22
C GLU A 6 -7.82 -19.34 6.08
N GLU A 7 -8.19 -18.28 5.36
CA GLU A 7 -9.29 -18.35 4.37
C GLU A 7 -8.82 -18.80 2.97
N CYS A 8 -7.62 -18.39 2.53
CA CYS A 8 -7.15 -18.62 1.16
C CYS A 8 -5.61 -18.83 1.08
N PRO A 9 -5.06 -19.87 1.74
CA PRO A 9 -3.61 -20.08 1.85
C PRO A 9 -2.89 -20.24 0.52
N LYS A 10 -3.57 -20.70 -0.55
CA LYS A 10 -2.98 -20.76 -1.90
C LYS A 10 -2.73 -19.37 -2.47
N LEU A 11 -3.74 -18.51 -2.48
CA LEU A 11 -3.63 -17.11 -2.93
C LEU A 11 -2.62 -16.33 -2.10
N LEU A 12 -2.52 -16.62 -0.80
CA LEU A 12 -1.49 -16.01 0.04
C LEU A 12 -0.07 -16.31 -0.45
N LYS A 13 0.21 -17.52 -0.97
CA LYS A 13 1.54 -17.86 -1.51
C LYS A 13 1.91 -16.95 -2.67
N ARG A 14 0.96 -16.68 -3.57
CA ARG A 14 1.18 -15.76 -4.71
C ARG A 14 1.58 -14.35 -4.27
N LEU A 15 1.12 -13.89 -3.11
CA LEU A 15 1.47 -12.58 -2.54
C LEU A 15 2.92 -12.49 -2.01
N TYR A 16 3.60 -13.63 -1.82
CA TYR A 16 5.02 -13.68 -1.49
C TYR A 16 5.93 -13.69 -2.72
N GLU A 17 5.36 -13.87 -3.90
CA GLU A 17 6.09 -13.77 -5.16
C GLU A 17 6.12 -12.33 -5.66
N PRO A 18 7.19 -11.93 -6.37
CA PRO A 18 7.26 -10.60 -6.94
C PRO A 18 6.12 -10.25 -7.91
N MET A 19 5.82 -8.95 -7.98
CA MET A 19 4.82 -8.34 -8.87
C MET A 19 5.22 -6.90 -9.22
N PHE A 20 4.62 -6.33 -10.27
CA PHE A 20 4.86 -4.95 -10.65
C PHE A 20 4.14 -3.99 -9.73
N TYR A 21 4.83 -2.95 -9.28
CA TYR A 21 4.25 -1.76 -8.65
C TYR A 21 4.54 -0.54 -9.50
N ASP A 22 3.54 0.30 -9.70
CA ASP A 22 3.72 1.64 -10.24
C ASP A 22 4.56 2.48 -9.27
N ARG A 23 5.57 3.19 -9.79
CA ARG A 23 6.42 4.12 -9.03
C ARG A 23 5.88 5.56 -9.06
N GLN A 24 4.70 5.78 -9.65
CA GLN A 24 3.94 7.04 -9.63
C GLN A 24 4.73 8.27 -10.11
N ALA A 25 5.65 8.09 -11.06
CA ALA A 25 6.57 9.13 -11.52
C ALA A 25 7.50 9.71 -10.42
N GLU A 26 7.64 9.05 -9.28
CA GLU A 26 8.59 9.36 -8.21
C GLU A 26 9.95 8.69 -8.51
N HIS A 27 10.46 8.89 -9.72
CA HIS A 27 11.69 8.32 -10.19
C HIS A 27 12.40 9.29 -11.13
N GLU A 28 13.72 9.18 -11.21
CA GLU A 28 14.52 10.03 -12.11
C GLU A 28 14.09 9.86 -13.59
N PRO A 29 14.27 10.90 -14.43
CA PRO A 29 14.06 10.79 -15.87
C PRO A 29 14.86 9.63 -16.46
N GLY A 30 14.17 8.70 -17.14
CA GLY A 30 14.79 7.51 -17.74
C GLY A 30 14.92 6.30 -16.81
N ALA A 31 14.61 6.42 -15.52
CA ALA A 31 14.53 5.28 -14.61
C ALA A 31 13.31 4.38 -14.93
N PRO A 32 13.33 3.09 -14.52
CA PRO A 32 12.18 2.20 -14.69
C PRO A 32 10.92 2.79 -14.06
N LYS A 33 9.79 2.76 -14.79
CA LYS A 33 8.50 3.31 -14.30
C LYS A 33 7.82 2.41 -13.27
N THR A 34 8.27 1.17 -13.15
CA THR A 34 7.74 0.18 -12.21
C THR A 34 8.86 -0.37 -11.33
N SER A 35 8.47 -0.89 -10.16
CA SER A 35 9.34 -1.69 -9.30
C SER A 35 8.86 -3.14 -9.25
N TRP A 36 9.77 -4.06 -8.92
CA TRP A 36 9.52 -5.51 -8.86
C TRP A 36 9.76 -6.01 -7.45
N ALA A 37 8.69 -6.31 -6.72
CA ALA A 37 8.75 -6.68 -5.32
C ALA A 37 7.53 -7.54 -4.94
N PRO A 38 7.58 -8.37 -3.89
CA PRO A 38 6.41 -9.09 -3.42
C PRO A 38 5.49 -8.20 -2.57
N PHE A 39 4.24 -8.62 -2.39
CA PHE A 39 3.26 -7.93 -1.55
C PHE A 39 3.54 -8.14 -0.06
N PHE A 40 3.90 -9.38 0.31
CA PHE A 40 4.41 -9.73 1.63
C PHE A 40 5.83 -10.27 1.52
N ALA A 41 6.65 -10.01 2.52
CA ALA A 41 7.98 -10.61 2.64
C ALA A 41 8.31 -10.90 4.09
N LEU A 42 9.09 -11.95 4.30
CA LEU A 42 9.79 -12.23 5.55
C LEU A 42 11.28 -12.13 5.27
N ARG A 43 11.98 -11.19 5.91
CA ARG A 43 13.43 -11.00 5.75
C ARG A 43 14.08 -10.88 7.11
N GLY A 44 15.02 -11.78 7.42
CA GLY A 44 15.71 -11.78 8.71
C GLY A 44 14.77 -11.96 9.91
N GLY A 45 13.64 -12.64 9.73
CA GLY A 45 12.61 -12.82 10.77
C GLY A 45 11.63 -11.65 10.92
N GLU A 46 11.82 -10.54 10.19
CA GLU A 46 10.90 -9.40 10.19
C GLU A 46 9.90 -9.53 9.04
N PHE A 47 8.62 -9.24 9.34
CA PHE A 47 7.52 -9.24 8.37
C PHE A 47 7.38 -7.87 7.71
N PHE A 48 7.18 -7.86 6.40
CA PHE A 48 7.00 -6.65 5.61
C PHE A 48 5.76 -6.78 4.74
N SER A 49 5.01 -5.69 4.63
CA SER A 49 3.97 -5.56 3.62
C SER A 49 4.17 -4.30 2.77
N ARG A 50 3.88 -4.43 1.49
CA ARG A 50 3.66 -3.33 0.54
C ARG A 50 2.19 -3.36 0.12
N ALA A 51 1.31 -3.16 1.10
CA ALA A 51 -0.11 -3.44 0.92
C ALA A 51 -0.86 -2.34 0.13
N ASN A 52 -0.58 -2.23 -1.17
CA ASN A 52 -1.23 -1.27 -2.05
C ASN A 52 -1.65 -1.92 -3.37
N VAL A 53 -2.90 -2.40 -3.41
CA VAL A 53 -3.47 -3.10 -4.56
C VAL A 53 -3.57 -2.19 -5.79
N SER A 54 -3.88 -0.90 -5.61
CA SER A 54 -3.98 0.07 -6.70
C SER A 54 -2.64 0.28 -7.41
N LEU A 55 -1.53 0.34 -6.66
CA LEU A 55 -0.19 0.44 -7.26
C LEU A 55 0.21 -0.83 -8.01
N VAL A 56 -0.24 -2.01 -7.55
CA VAL A 56 0.00 -3.25 -8.30
C VAL A 56 -0.77 -3.23 -9.63
N ARG A 57 -2.08 -2.97 -9.57
CA ARG A 57 -2.94 -2.88 -10.78
C ARG A 57 -2.41 -1.84 -11.77
N ASN A 58 -1.97 -0.67 -11.29
CA ASN A 58 -1.37 0.35 -12.15
C ASN A 58 0.02 -0.05 -12.65
N GLY A 59 0.81 -0.76 -11.85
CA GLY A 59 2.13 -1.24 -12.24
C GLY A 59 2.07 -2.11 -13.50
N TYR A 60 1.11 -3.02 -13.57
CA TYR A 60 0.89 -3.84 -14.78
C TYR A 60 0.45 -3.00 -15.99
N LYS A 61 -0.43 -2.01 -15.80
CA LYS A 61 -0.83 -1.07 -16.87
C LYS A 61 0.38 -0.28 -17.40
N VAL A 62 1.20 0.27 -16.51
CA VAL A 62 2.39 1.05 -16.86
C VAL A 62 3.48 0.18 -17.50
N ALA A 63 3.61 -1.07 -17.06
CA ALA A 63 4.51 -2.05 -17.65
C ALA A 63 4.04 -2.57 -19.02
N GLY A 64 2.77 -2.37 -19.38
CA GLY A 64 2.18 -2.96 -20.58
C GLY A 64 2.11 -4.49 -20.50
N GLN A 65 2.00 -5.05 -19.30
CA GLN A 65 1.93 -6.49 -19.06
C GLN A 65 0.57 -6.88 -18.48
N GLU A 66 0.13 -8.10 -18.81
CA GLU A 66 -1.07 -8.67 -18.22
C GLU A 66 -0.77 -9.30 -16.86
N MET A 67 -1.69 -9.13 -15.93
CA MET A 67 -1.63 -9.75 -14.61
C MET A 67 -2.11 -11.20 -14.74
N ASP A 68 -1.39 -12.14 -14.14
CA ASP A 68 -1.87 -13.52 -14.07
C ASP A 68 -3.14 -13.63 -13.19
N ASN A 69 -3.97 -14.61 -13.50
CA ASN A 69 -5.26 -14.80 -12.82
C ASN A 69 -5.09 -15.05 -11.31
N GLU A 70 -4.04 -15.77 -10.91
CA GLU A 70 -3.79 -16.08 -9.51
C GLU A 70 -3.46 -14.80 -8.71
N LEU A 71 -2.68 -13.88 -9.28
CA LEU A 71 -2.43 -12.58 -8.68
C LEU A 71 -3.69 -11.73 -8.63
N ALA A 72 -4.50 -11.71 -9.69
CA ALA A 72 -5.77 -10.98 -9.70
C ALA A 72 -6.70 -11.46 -8.57
N GLU A 73 -6.89 -12.77 -8.44
CA GLU A 73 -7.67 -13.39 -7.36
C GLU A 73 -7.06 -13.10 -5.98
N ALA A 74 -5.73 -13.13 -5.85
CA ALA A 74 -5.05 -12.83 -4.60
C ALA A 74 -5.25 -11.37 -4.15
N LEU A 75 -5.20 -10.42 -5.08
CA LEU A 75 -5.47 -9.01 -4.79
C LEU A 75 -6.94 -8.79 -4.39
N GLU A 76 -7.89 -9.46 -5.05
CA GLU A 76 -9.30 -9.44 -4.66
C GLU A 76 -9.52 -10.01 -3.26
N ALA A 77 -8.84 -11.11 -2.93
CA ALA A 77 -8.89 -11.67 -1.58
C ALA A 77 -8.34 -10.70 -0.52
N VAL A 78 -7.25 -9.98 -0.82
CA VAL A 78 -6.73 -8.92 0.05
C VAL A 78 -7.77 -7.84 0.29
N GLU A 79 -8.37 -7.31 -0.78
CA GLU A 79 -9.40 -6.26 -0.67
C GLU A 79 -10.67 -6.74 0.05
N ARG A 80 -11.06 -8.01 -0.13
CA ARG A 80 -12.19 -8.60 0.57
C ARG A 80 -11.90 -8.71 2.07
N VAL A 81 -10.74 -9.28 2.43
CA VAL A 81 -10.32 -9.43 3.83
C VAL A 81 -10.15 -8.07 4.50
N SER A 82 -9.54 -7.09 3.84
CA SER A 82 -9.30 -5.77 4.46
C SER A 82 -10.57 -4.98 4.77
N ARG A 83 -11.71 -5.33 4.15
CA ARG A 83 -13.03 -4.72 4.43
C ARG A 83 -13.73 -5.32 5.65
N SER A 84 -13.24 -6.44 6.19
CA SER A 84 -13.81 -7.06 7.39
C SER A 84 -13.76 -6.10 8.58
N LYS A 85 -14.93 -5.83 9.19
CA LYS A 85 -15.11 -4.80 10.23
C LYS A 85 -14.28 -5.01 11.50
N ASP A 86 -13.81 -6.23 11.73
CA ASP A 86 -12.97 -6.62 12.84
C ASP A 86 -11.47 -6.39 12.59
N LEU A 87 -11.07 -6.00 11.37
CA LEU A 87 -9.68 -5.77 10.98
C LEU A 87 -9.30 -4.30 10.85
N TRP A 88 -10.25 -3.38 11.01
CA TRP A 88 -10.00 -1.94 10.96
C TRP A 88 -10.79 -1.20 12.03
N TYR A 89 -10.33 0.01 12.34
CA TYR A 89 -11.00 0.95 13.23
C TYR A 89 -10.81 2.37 12.69
N GLU A 90 -11.66 3.29 13.12
CA GLU A 90 -11.55 4.70 12.76
C GLU A 90 -10.67 5.44 13.75
N ALA A 91 -9.76 6.26 13.21
CA ALA A 91 -8.87 7.10 14.00
C ALA A 91 -9.00 8.56 13.55
N PRO A 92 -9.99 9.32 14.06
CA PRO A 92 -10.15 10.72 13.71
C PRO A 92 -8.93 11.55 14.15
N ILE A 93 -8.52 12.48 13.30
CA ILE A 93 -7.39 13.39 13.55
C ILE A 93 -7.93 14.80 13.73
N GLU A 94 -7.68 15.39 14.89
CA GLU A 94 -8.06 16.77 15.20
C GLU A 94 -6.89 17.73 14.95
N ARG A 95 -7.18 19.04 14.96
CA ARG A 95 -6.14 20.06 14.79
C ARG A 95 -5.10 19.94 15.89
N GLY A 96 -3.83 19.79 15.50
CA GLY A 96 -2.71 19.60 16.41
C GLY A 96 -2.37 18.13 16.71
N HIS A 97 -3.23 17.18 16.33
CA HIS A 97 -2.90 15.76 16.45
C HIS A 97 -1.89 15.33 15.38
N MET A 98 -1.05 14.37 15.75
CA MET A 98 -0.11 13.71 14.84
C MET A 98 -0.40 12.21 14.85
N GLN A 99 -0.43 11.62 13.65
CA GLN A 99 -0.50 10.18 13.46
C GLN A 99 0.83 9.69 12.90
N TYR A 100 1.52 8.80 13.64
CA TYR A 100 2.79 8.20 13.21
C TYR A 100 2.60 6.70 13.05
N LEU A 101 2.66 6.22 11.80
CA LEU A 101 2.31 4.84 11.44
C LEU A 101 3.51 4.10 10.86
N ASN A 102 3.66 2.84 11.24
CA ASN A 102 4.58 1.94 10.54
C ASN A 102 3.92 1.38 9.27
N ASN A 103 4.24 1.98 8.13
CA ASN A 103 3.68 1.61 6.83
C ASN A 103 4.01 0.16 6.38
N ARG A 104 4.94 -0.54 7.04
CA ARG A 104 5.25 -1.94 6.75
C ARG A 104 4.27 -2.91 7.39
N HIS A 105 3.64 -2.52 8.50
CA HIS A 105 2.79 -3.40 9.31
C HIS A 105 1.31 -2.98 9.30
N LEU A 106 1.02 -1.72 9.01
CA LEU A 106 -0.33 -1.18 9.07
C LEU A 106 -0.74 -0.57 7.72
N GLY A 107 -1.78 -1.16 7.12
CA GLY A 107 -2.53 -0.51 6.05
C GLY A 107 -3.36 0.64 6.61
N HIS A 108 -3.40 1.76 5.89
CA HIS A 108 -4.17 2.93 6.30
C HIS A 108 -4.84 3.55 5.08
N TYR A 109 -6.01 4.12 5.29
CA TYR A 109 -6.75 4.83 4.26
C TYR A 109 -7.48 6.01 4.90
N ARG A 110 -8.10 6.83 4.05
CA ARG A 110 -8.96 7.93 4.46
C ARG A 110 -10.36 7.64 3.93
N SER A 111 -11.36 7.73 4.79
CA SER A 111 -12.76 7.68 4.39
C SER A 111 -13.12 8.81 3.42
N GLU A 112 -14.23 8.64 2.72
CA GLU A 112 -14.80 9.72 1.91
C GLU A 112 -15.19 10.91 2.79
N PHE A 113 -15.00 12.11 2.27
CA PHE A 113 -15.32 13.35 2.95
C PHE A 113 -15.65 14.42 1.91
N GLN A 114 -16.41 15.43 2.33
CA GLN A 114 -16.70 16.61 1.52
C GLN A 114 -15.85 17.78 2.02
N ASP A 115 -15.19 18.49 1.09
CA ASP A 115 -14.50 19.72 1.42
C ASP A 115 -15.49 20.80 1.84
N ASN A 116 -15.11 21.60 2.83
CA ASN A 116 -15.87 22.79 3.19
C ASN A 116 -15.79 23.82 2.04
N PRO A 117 -16.90 24.51 1.69
CA PRO A 117 -16.87 25.60 0.71
C PRO A 117 -15.90 26.72 1.09
N ASP A 118 -15.76 27.01 2.40
CA ASP A 118 -14.78 27.96 2.92
C ASP A 118 -13.37 27.32 2.89
N PRO A 119 -12.41 27.88 2.13
CA PRO A 119 -11.03 27.41 2.09
C PRO A 119 -10.36 27.34 3.47
N ALA A 120 -10.71 28.22 4.42
CA ALA A 120 -10.12 28.26 5.76
C ALA A 120 -10.53 27.06 6.64
N LEU A 121 -11.62 26.38 6.28
CA LEU A 121 -12.15 25.23 6.99
C LEU A 121 -11.82 23.89 6.32
N LYS A 122 -11.10 23.90 5.20
CA LYS A 122 -10.68 22.68 4.52
C LYS A 122 -9.69 21.88 5.36
N ARG A 123 -9.77 20.55 5.24
CA ARG A 123 -8.84 19.63 5.90
C ARG A 123 -7.44 19.83 5.33
N HIS A 124 -6.52 20.28 6.17
CA HIS A 124 -5.11 20.48 5.80
C HIS A 124 -4.21 19.67 6.73
N LEU A 125 -3.42 18.76 6.15
CA LEU A 125 -2.43 17.95 6.86
C LEU A 125 -1.06 18.08 6.21
N PHE A 126 -0.02 18.11 7.04
CA PHE A 126 1.36 17.87 6.60
C PHE A 126 1.65 16.37 6.69
N ARG A 127 2.36 15.82 5.69
CA ARG A 127 2.75 14.42 5.65
C ARG A 127 4.25 14.30 5.43
N THR A 128 4.91 13.53 6.27
CA THR A 128 6.34 13.23 6.20
C THR A 128 6.56 11.72 6.09
N TRP A 129 7.63 11.31 5.43
CA TRP A 129 8.06 9.93 5.34
C TRP A 129 9.37 9.75 6.12
N HIS A 130 9.42 8.71 6.96
CA HIS A 130 10.57 8.43 7.81
C HIS A 130 11.15 7.05 7.47
N ARG A 131 12.47 6.93 7.53
CA ARG A 131 13.21 5.68 7.41
C ARG A 131 14.35 5.68 8.42
N THR A 132 14.71 4.50 8.91
CA THR A 132 15.79 4.33 9.90
C THR A 132 17.18 4.43 9.26
N SER A 133 17.32 4.14 7.97
CA SER A 133 18.59 4.20 7.23
C SER A 133 18.36 4.38 5.72
N GLY A 134 19.44 4.67 4.97
CA GLY A 134 19.41 4.84 3.50
C GLY A 134 19.29 6.29 3.04
N SER A 135 19.09 6.47 1.72
CA SER A 135 18.96 7.79 1.10
C SER A 135 17.75 8.56 1.62
N ARG A 136 17.89 9.89 1.76
CA ARG A 136 16.77 10.80 2.05
C ARG A 136 15.84 10.98 0.85
N VAL A 137 16.32 10.67 -0.36
CA VAL A 137 15.51 10.71 -1.59
C VAL A 137 14.56 9.53 -1.58
N TYR A 138 13.28 9.81 -1.81
CA TYR A 138 12.29 8.78 -2.05
C TYR A 138 12.22 8.50 -3.55
N ASP A 139 12.47 7.25 -3.93
CA ASP A 139 12.59 6.81 -5.32
C ASP A 139 11.40 5.93 -5.75
N GLY A 140 10.22 6.15 -5.13
CA GLY A 140 8.99 5.44 -5.47
C GLY A 140 9.04 3.92 -5.31
N ALA A 141 10.02 3.40 -4.56
CA ALA A 141 10.40 1.99 -4.54
C ALA A 141 10.57 1.40 -3.15
#